data_AF-A0A928JGZ6-F1
#
_entry.id   AF-A0A928JGZ6-F1
#
_cell.length_a   1.000
_cell.length_b   1.000
_cell.length_c   1.000
_cell.angle_alpha   90.00
_cell.angle_beta   90.00
_cell.angle_gamma   90.00
#
_symmetry.space_group_name_H-M   'P 1'
#
loop_
_entity.id
_entity.type
_entity.pdbx_description
1 polymer ?
#
loop_
_entity_poly.entity_id
_entity_poly.type
_entity_poly.pdbx_seq_one_letter_code
_entity_poly.pdbx_strand_id
1 'polypeptide(L)'
;MKRIKTPFWRTILSGVLAVAMLLTAMYGLTGCVELPGEKTGGAGTEQASVELPGELVRILEESSAGSMEPRSEFLAEVTPEEIVRAEYWPEKHFLSFGSEISVKEHKPIRPGQWADLVRIVTDLWPVFEEIPESSGDDGALTTDDGEEIFVLDGGDYWRLYLTFRAEDGEERTVRVYHPSDRRITTLDTLLRELVDPAGRKIVWYEPPALNGIFVHSDAGDYSFQFTYYSWDNCYYFISRYPDPDGGGKTDVSVFVPSSDWTEPGKWFASLGLERFPEGNSFRDPLTITLYYDDDTQTTVQPDEQTAAVLYDYFVSLTERYK
;
A
#
# COMPACT_ATOMS: atom_id res chain seq x y z
N MET A 1 11.83 70.40 -15.69
CA MET A 1 11.28 69.42 -14.73
C MET A 1 11.80 68.03 -15.10
N LYS A 2 12.76 67.50 -14.31
CA LYS A 2 13.31 66.15 -14.50
C LYS A 2 12.53 65.17 -13.60
N ARG A 3 11.89 64.14 -14.18
CA ARG A 3 11.34 63.01 -13.43
C ARG A 3 12.44 61.97 -13.22
N ILE A 4 12.78 61.72 -11.96
CA ILE A 4 13.70 60.67 -11.52
C ILE A 4 12.92 59.34 -11.52
N LYS A 5 13.39 58.36 -12.30
CA LYS A 5 12.93 56.96 -12.22
C LYS A 5 13.64 56.28 -11.04
N THR A 6 12.89 55.72 -10.10
CA THR A 6 13.41 54.81 -9.08
C THR A 6 13.70 53.43 -9.69
N PRO A 7 14.79 52.75 -9.30
CA PRO A 7 15.15 51.45 -9.87
C PRO A 7 14.41 50.28 -9.21
N PHE A 8 13.96 49.35 -10.05
CA PHE A 8 13.17 48.13 -9.81
C PHE A 8 13.88 47.04 -8.98
N TRP A 9 15.11 47.28 -8.51
CA TRP A 9 15.96 46.28 -7.85
C TRP A 9 15.71 46.14 -6.33
N ARG A 10 14.85 46.98 -5.74
CA ARG A 10 14.57 46.95 -4.29
C ARG A 10 13.42 46.03 -3.87
N THR A 11 12.70 45.41 -4.81
CA THR A 11 11.56 44.53 -4.48
C THR A 11 11.94 43.04 -4.52
N ILE A 12 12.95 42.66 -5.31
CA ILE A 12 13.40 41.27 -5.45
C ILE A 12 14.26 40.82 -4.25
N LEU A 13 15.01 41.74 -3.63
CA LEU A 13 15.78 41.43 -2.41
C LEU A 13 14.88 41.20 -1.17
N SER A 14 13.63 41.66 -1.18
CA SER A 14 12.70 41.53 -0.06
C SER A 14 12.03 40.15 -0.01
N GLY A 15 11.85 39.50 -1.16
CA GLY A 15 11.20 38.18 -1.26
C GLY A 15 12.14 37.03 -0.87
N VAL A 16 13.40 37.07 -1.31
CA VAL A 16 14.41 36.03 -1.01
C VAL A 16 14.79 36.02 0.48
N LEU A 17 14.75 37.18 1.14
CA LEU A 17 14.99 37.30 2.58
C LEU A 17 13.80 36.81 3.44
N ALA A 18 12.58 36.81 2.91
CA ALA A 18 11.40 36.30 3.62
C ALA A 18 11.37 34.76 3.67
N VAL A 19 11.80 34.08 2.60
CA VAL A 19 11.87 32.61 2.54
C VAL A 19 13.05 32.07 3.36
N ALA A 20 14.19 32.77 3.36
CA ALA A 20 15.33 32.41 4.22
C ALA A 20 15.02 32.61 5.73
N MET A 21 14.20 33.60 6.09
CA MET A 21 13.76 33.75 7.50
C MET A 21 12.74 32.70 7.94
N LEU A 22 11.89 32.19 7.05
CA LEU A 22 10.98 31.08 7.36
C LEU A 22 11.73 29.75 7.58
N LEU A 23 12.83 29.51 6.85
CA LEU A 23 13.67 28.33 7.04
C LEU A 23 14.63 28.43 8.25
N THR A 24 14.99 29.64 8.68
CA THR A 24 15.84 29.83 9.88
C THR A 24 15.01 29.91 11.17
N ALA A 25 13.73 30.33 11.10
CA ALA A 25 12.83 30.36 12.26
C ALA A 25 12.39 28.97 12.74
N MET A 26 12.55 27.91 11.94
CA MET A 26 12.31 26.53 12.37
C MET A 26 13.48 25.90 13.16
N TYR A 27 14.64 26.56 13.25
CA TYR A 27 15.81 26.06 13.98
C TYR A 27 16.11 26.81 15.29
N GLY A 28 15.21 27.68 15.76
CA GLY A 28 15.49 28.54 16.91
C GLY A 28 14.27 28.97 17.70
N LEU A 29 13.42 28.03 18.12
CA LEU A 29 12.43 28.23 19.19
C LEU A 29 12.23 26.93 19.99
N THR A 30 13.28 26.50 20.68
CA THR A 30 13.12 25.85 21.99
C THR A 30 12.74 26.95 22.99
N GLY A 31 11.45 27.23 23.09
CA GLY A 31 10.89 28.21 24.02
C GLY A 31 9.43 27.90 24.32
N CYS A 32 9.18 27.41 25.53
CA CYS A 32 7.90 26.99 26.07
C CYS A 32 6.74 27.95 25.80
N VAL A 33 5.65 27.43 25.24
CA VAL A 33 4.30 27.93 25.49
C VAL A 33 3.56 26.82 26.21
N GLU A 34 3.37 27.00 27.52
CA GLU A 34 2.59 26.09 28.37
C GLU A 34 1.11 26.18 27.99
N LEU A 35 0.56 25.08 27.46
CA LEU A 35 -0.87 24.77 27.55
C LEU A 35 -1.08 23.85 28.75
N PRO A 36 -2.08 24.10 29.61
CA PRO A 36 -2.22 23.40 30.88
C PRO A 36 -2.79 22.00 30.69
N GLY A 37 -2.06 20.97 31.12
CA GLY A 37 -2.57 19.60 31.26
C GLY A 37 -1.55 18.51 30.96
N GLU A 38 -0.47 18.44 31.73
CA GLU A 38 0.60 17.44 31.61
C GLU A 38 0.11 16.02 32.02
N LYS A 39 0.22 15.06 31.10
CA LYS A 39 0.74 13.73 31.42
C LYS A 39 1.79 13.35 30.38
N THR A 40 3.03 13.33 30.85
CA THR A 40 4.25 12.87 30.20
C THR A 40 4.11 11.44 29.65
N GLY A 41 4.35 11.26 28.35
CA GLY A 41 4.58 9.97 27.69
C GLY A 41 5.51 10.20 26.51
N GLY A 42 6.59 9.42 26.41
CA GLY A 42 7.61 9.57 25.37
C GLY A 42 7.03 9.40 23.97
N ALA A 43 7.59 10.13 23.00
CA ALA A 43 7.29 9.98 21.58
C ALA A 43 7.77 8.61 21.08
N GLY A 44 6.96 7.59 21.31
CA GLY A 44 6.82 6.50 20.36
C GLY A 44 5.87 6.99 19.27
N THR A 45 6.23 6.76 18.02
CA THR A 45 5.27 6.78 16.92
C THR A 45 4.20 5.74 17.28
N GLU A 46 3.06 6.18 17.81
CA GLU A 46 1.87 5.34 17.90
C GLU A 46 1.43 5.07 16.46
N GLN A 47 1.88 3.95 15.91
CA GLN A 47 1.07 3.24 14.91
C GLN A 47 -0.31 3.08 15.54
N ALA A 48 -1.34 3.67 14.92
CA ALA A 48 -2.70 3.36 15.28
C ALA A 48 -2.83 1.85 15.30
N SER A 49 -3.20 1.27 16.45
CA SER A 49 -3.43 -0.16 16.57
C SER A 49 -4.54 -0.51 15.59
N VAL A 50 -4.20 -1.27 14.56
CA VAL A 50 -5.17 -1.83 13.64
C VAL A 50 -5.97 -2.85 14.42
N GLU A 51 -7.21 -2.54 14.75
CA GLU A 51 -8.11 -3.46 15.43
C GLU A 51 -8.90 -4.28 14.40
N LEU A 52 -8.84 -5.60 14.55
CA LEU A 52 -9.72 -6.52 13.84
C LEU A 52 -11.18 -6.29 14.29
N PRO A 53 -12.18 -6.68 13.47
CA PRO A 53 -13.59 -6.54 13.83
C PRO A 53 -14.04 -7.35 15.07
N GLY A 54 -13.20 -8.27 15.53
CA GLY A 54 -13.43 -9.16 16.66
C GLY A 54 -12.30 -10.17 16.81
N GLU A 55 -12.52 -11.22 17.60
CA GLU A 55 -11.61 -12.35 17.69
C GLU A 55 -11.63 -13.13 16.37
N LEU A 56 -10.50 -13.29 15.70
CA LEU A 56 -10.40 -14.20 14.56
C LEU A 56 -10.61 -15.63 15.06
N VAL A 57 -11.57 -16.36 14.48
CA VAL A 57 -11.93 -17.73 14.90
C VAL A 57 -11.89 -18.74 13.76
N ARG A 58 -11.81 -18.29 12.50
CA ARG A 58 -11.64 -19.16 11.34
C ARG A 58 -10.97 -18.44 10.18
N ILE A 59 -10.12 -19.18 9.47
CA ILE A 59 -9.58 -18.83 8.16
C ILE A 59 -9.96 -19.94 7.19
N LEU A 60 -10.53 -19.58 6.05
CA LEU A 60 -10.71 -20.49 4.92
C LEU A 60 -10.08 -19.85 3.68
N GLU A 61 -9.03 -20.48 3.16
CA GLU A 61 -8.43 -20.14 1.87
C GLU A 61 -8.77 -21.23 0.85
N GLU A 62 -9.16 -20.80 -0.35
CA GLU A 62 -9.33 -21.66 -1.52
C GLU A 62 -8.66 -20.99 -2.72
N SER A 63 -7.81 -21.71 -3.43
CA SER A 63 -7.17 -21.21 -4.63
C SER A 63 -6.91 -22.28 -5.68
N SER A 64 -6.91 -21.89 -6.94
CA SER A 64 -6.43 -22.68 -8.07
C SER A 64 -5.81 -21.73 -9.10
N ALA A 65 -4.71 -22.12 -9.72
CA ALA A 65 -4.15 -21.46 -10.90
C ALA A 65 -4.55 -22.19 -12.19
N GLY A 66 -5.72 -22.82 -12.14
CA GLY A 66 -6.43 -23.38 -13.28
C GLY A 66 -5.63 -24.42 -14.04
N SER A 67 -5.95 -24.55 -15.33
CA SER A 67 -5.26 -25.49 -16.23
C SER A 67 -3.83 -25.10 -16.61
N MET A 68 -3.40 -23.87 -16.27
CA MET A 68 -2.09 -23.32 -16.62
C MET A 68 -1.00 -23.77 -15.65
N GLU A 69 -1.35 -24.01 -14.38
CA GLU A 69 -0.45 -24.57 -13.38
C GLU A 69 -1.01 -25.91 -12.87
N PRO A 70 -0.46 -27.05 -13.32
CA PRO A 70 -0.92 -28.33 -12.84
C PRO A 70 -0.65 -28.43 -11.34
N ARG A 71 -1.61 -28.99 -10.59
CA ARG A 71 -1.49 -29.26 -9.16
C ARG A 71 -1.41 -27.98 -8.31
N SER A 72 -2.17 -26.97 -8.71
CA SER A 72 -2.26 -25.68 -8.03
C SER A 72 -3.44 -25.59 -7.06
N GLU A 73 -4.34 -26.58 -7.07
CA GLU A 73 -5.49 -26.59 -6.17
C GLU A 73 -5.04 -26.65 -4.70
N PHE A 74 -5.57 -25.73 -3.91
CA PHE A 74 -5.28 -25.60 -2.50
C PHE A 74 -6.54 -25.16 -1.76
N LEU A 75 -6.81 -25.85 -0.65
CA LEU A 75 -7.84 -25.52 0.32
C LEU A 75 -7.27 -25.69 1.73
N ALA A 76 -7.46 -24.70 2.59
CA ALA A 76 -7.14 -24.78 4.00
C ALA A 76 -8.22 -24.07 4.83
N GLU A 77 -8.98 -24.85 5.60
CA GLU A 77 -9.91 -24.39 6.63
C GLU A 77 -9.30 -24.65 8.02
N VAL A 78 -9.08 -23.58 8.79
CA VAL A 78 -8.33 -23.62 10.05
C VAL A 78 -9.05 -22.81 11.13
N THR A 79 -9.13 -23.36 12.34
CA THR A 79 -9.58 -22.70 13.58
C THR A 79 -8.43 -22.64 14.60
N PRO A 80 -8.58 -21.97 15.76
CA PRO A 80 -7.54 -21.93 16.78
C PRO A 80 -7.07 -23.30 17.29
N GLU A 81 -7.92 -24.32 17.19
CA GLU A 81 -7.69 -25.66 17.73
C GLU A 81 -7.22 -26.66 16.67
N GLU A 82 -7.68 -26.53 15.42
CA GLU A 82 -7.41 -27.54 14.40
C GLU A 82 -7.42 -27.02 12.95
N ILE A 83 -6.80 -27.81 12.07
CA ILE A 83 -7.11 -27.87 10.65
C ILE A 83 -8.41 -28.64 10.54
N VAL A 84 -9.51 -27.94 10.26
CA VAL A 84 -10.84 -28.54 10.06
C VAL A 84 -10.77 -29.42 8.83
N ARG A 85 -10.31 -28.83 7.72
CA ARG A 85 -10.13 -29.51 6.44
C ARG A 85 -9.02 -28.86 5.63
N ALA A 86 -8.25 -29.66 4.91
CA ALA A 86 -7.31 -29.18 3.92
C ALA A 86 -7.25 -30.15 2.73
N GLU A 87 -7.17 -29.58 1.54
CA GLU A 87 -6.92 -30.30 0.29
C GLU A 87 -5.74 -29.63 -0.39
N TYR A 88 -4.67 -30.39 -0.67
CA TYR A 88 -3.45 -29.80 -1.21
C TYR A 88 -2.63 -30.84 -1.97
N TRP A 89 -1.77 -30.36 -2.86
CA TRP A 89 -0.78 -31.19 -3.53
C TRP A 89 0.52 -31.25 -2.74
N PRO A 90 0.94 -32.42 -2.20
CA PRO A 90 2.15 -32.52 -1.40
C PRO A 90 3.41 -32.16 -2.19
N GLU A 91 4.23 -31.27 -1.64
CA GLU A 91 5.40 -30.75 -2.34
C GLU A 91 6.44 -31.85 -2.63
N LYS A 92 6.59 -32.80 -1.71
CA LYS A 92 7.51 -33.95 -1.84
C LYS A 92 7.19 -34.88 -3.00
N HIS A 93 5.97 -34.79 -3.54
CA HIS A 93 5.48 -35.63 -4.62
C HIS A 93 5.19 -34.86 -5.90
N PHE A 94 5.49 -33.55 -5.95
CA PHE A 94 5.13 -32.69 -7.07
C PHE A 94 5.66 -33.15 -8.44
N LEU A 95 6.75 -33.94 -8.48
CA LEU A 95 7.32 -34.48 -9.72
C LEU A 95 6.99 -35.96 -9.99
N SER A 96 6.22 -36.62 -9.11
CA SER A 96 5.87 -38.03 -9.29
C SER A 96 4.64 -38.17 -10.18
N PHE A 97 4.71 -39.06 -11.18
CA PHE A 97 3.53 -39.47 -11.94
C PHE A 97 2.61 -40.30 -11.03
N GLY A 98 1.33 -39.95 -10.96
CA GLY A 98 0.33 -40.63 -10.13
C GLY A 98 0.18 -40.10 -8.69
N SER A 99 0.75 -38.93 -8.38
CA SER A 99 0.42 -38.25 -7.12
C SER A 99 -1.06 -37.90 -7.09
N GLU A 100 -1.68 -38.13 -5.95
CA GLU A 100 -3.07 -37.75 -5.65
C GLU A 100 -3.07 -36.52 -4.74
N ILE A 101 -4.16 -35.76 -4.80
CA ILE A 101 -4.40 -34.69 -3.83
C ILE A 101 -4.43 -35.30 -2.41
N SER A 102 -3.79 -34.63 -1.47
CA SER A 102 -3.82 -35.04 -0.07
C SER A 102 -4.93 -34.31 0.66
N VAL A 103 -5.69 -35.07 1.44
CA VAL A 103 -6.77 -34.56 2.29
C VAL A 103 -6.37 -34.73 3.75
N LYS A 104 -6.54 -33.67 4.54
CA LYS A 104 -6.37 -33.69 6.00
C LYS A 104 -7.62 -33.11 6.66
N GLU A 105 -8.11 -33.79 7.68
CA GLU A 105 -9.27 -33.35 8.44
C GLU A 105 -9.00 -33.55 9.93
N HIS A 106 -9.54 -32.63 10.73
CA HIS A 106 -9.50 -32.62 12.19
C HIS A 106 -8.10 -32.91 12.77
N LYS A 107 -7.12 -32.12 12.34
CA LYS A 107 -5.74 -32.21 12.85
C LYS A 107 -5.44 -31.07 13.80
N PRO A 108 -4.93 -31.35 15.01
CA PRO A 108 -4.69 -30.30 15.99
C PRO A 108 -3.61 -29.34 15.49
N ILE A 109 -3.78 -28.06 15.80
CA ILE A 109 -2.74 -27.04 15.61
C ILE A 109 -2.19 -26.59 16.96
N ARG A 110 -0.94 -26.10 16.97
CA ARG A 110 -0.33 -25.55 18.18
C ARG A 110 -0.76 -24.09 18.35
N PRO A 111 -0.90 -23.59 19.59
CA PRO A 111 -1.24 -22.19 19.83
C PRO A 111 -0.32 -21.19 19.13
N GLY A 112 0.98 -21.49 19.03
CA GLY A 112 1.92 -20.63 18.30
C GLY A 112 1.68 -20.56 16.79
N GLN A 113 1.16 -21.63 16.18
CA GLN A 113 0.81 -21.64 14.75
C GLN A 113 -0.43 -20.78 14.48
N TRP A 114 -1.42 -20.86 15.37
CA TRP A 114 -2.57 -19.96 15.30
C TRP A 114 -2.17 -18.50 15.53
N ALA A 115 -1.32 -18.23 16.52
CA ALA A 115 -0.85 -16.88 16.81
C ALA A 115 -0.11 -16.24 15.63
N ASP A 116 0.67 -17.01 14.87
CA ASP A 116 1.31 -16.52 13.64
C ASP A 116 0.28 -16.17 12.55
N LEU A 117 -0.77 -16.98 12.38
CA LEU A 117 -1.87 -16.69 11.45
C LEU A 117 -2.65 -15.43 11.86
N VAL A 118 -2.98 -15.29 13.15
CA VAL A 118 -3.63 -14.09 13.68
C VAL A 118 -2.77 -12.86 13.42
N ARG A 119 -1.46 -12.92 13.70
CA ARG A 119 -0.54 -11.81 13.46
C ARG A 119 -0.57 -11.35 12.00
N ILE A 120 -0.39 -12.26 11.04
CA ILE A 120 -0.33 -11.86 9.63
C ILE A 120 -1.68 -11.34 9.13
N VAL A 121 -2.80 -11.88 9.61
CA VAL A 121 -4.14 -11.37 9.29
C VAL A 121 -4.35 -9.97 9.86
N THR A 122 -3.90 -9.71 11.10
CA THR A 122 -3.91 -8.36 11.68
C THR A 122 -3.06 -7.38 10.87
N ASP A 123 -1.87 -7.80 10.43
CA ASP A 123 -0.99 -6.96 9.62
C ASP A 123 -1.62 -6.63 8.26
N LEU A 124 -2.29 -7.60 7.63
CA LEU A 124 -2.97 -7.46 6.33
C LEU A 124 -4.33 -6.76 6.43
N TRP A 125 -4.96 -6.72 7.60
CA TRP A 125 -6.31 -6.16 7.77
C TRP A 125 -6.53 -4.76 7.16
N PRO A 126 -5.59 -3.80 7.26
CA PRO A 126 -5.77 -2.46 6.67
C PRO A 126 -5.84 -2.43 5.15
N VAL A 127 -5.30 -3.46 4.48
CA VAL A 127 -5.25 -3.56 3.01
C VAL A 127 -6.23 -4.56 2.44
N PHE A 128 -7.01 -5.24 3.29
CA PHE A 128 -8.09 -6.10 2.82
C PHE A 128 -9.30 -5.28 2.43
N GLU A 129 -9.80 -5.54 1.23
CA GLU A 129 -11.06 -5.00 0.75
C GLU A 129 -12.12 -6.09 0.82
N GLU A 130 -13.19 -5.84 1.58
CA GLU A 130 -14.32 -6.76 1.71
C GLU A 130 -15.11 -6.84 0.38
N ILE A 131 -15.41 -8.06 -0.06
CA ILE A 131 -16.29 -8.34 -1.19
C ILE A 131 -17.74 -8.33 -0.67
N PRO A 132 -18.61 -7.42 -1.15
CA PRO A 132 -20.00 -7.37 -0.71
C PRO A 132 -20.75 -8.66 -1.06
N GLU A 133 -21.62 -9.17 -0.17
CA GLU A 133 -22.45 -10.35 -0.46
C GLU A 133 -23.34 -10.19 -1.71
N SER A 134 -23.62 -8.96 -2.12
CA SER A 134 -24.44 -8.66 -3.31
C SER A 134 -23.65 -8.51 -4.61
N SER A 135 -22.30 -8.51 -4.57
CA SER A 135 -21.53 -8.54 -5.81
C SER A 135 -21.63 -9.96 -6.35
N GLY A 136 -22.40 -10.17 -7.42
CA GLY A 136 -22.45 -11.43 -8.17
C GLY A 136 -21.12 -11.80 -8.85
N ASP A 137 -19.99 -11.38 -8.27
CA ASP A 137 -18.61 -11.63 -8.68
C ASP A 137 -18.08 -12.91 -7.99
N ASP A 138 -18.93 -13.93 -7.99
CA ASP A 138 -18.63 -15.26 -7.48
C ASP A 138 -18.12 -16.17 -8.60
N GLY A 139 -18.10 -15.69 -9.85
CA GLY A 139 -17.98 -16.55 -11.03
C GLY A 139 -19.13 -17.56 -11.15
N ALA A 140 -20.16 -17.43 -10.31
CA ALA A 140 -21.37 -18.24 -10.34
C ALA A 140 -22.37 -17.57 -11.28
N LEU A 141 -22.62 -18.21 -12.42
CA LEU A 141 -23.79 -17.86 -13.24
C LEU A 141 -25.00 -18.46 -12.54
N THR A 142 -25.94 -17.65 -12.07
CA THR A 142 -27.23 -18.16 -11.59
C THR A 142 -28.13 -18.47 -12.80
N THR A 143 -28.75 -19.64 -12.85
CA THR A 143 -29.84 -19.89 -13.81
C THR A 143 -31.04 -19.01 -13.48
N ASP A 144 -31.94 -18.84 -14.44
CA ASP A 144 -33.26 -18.22 -14.23
C ASP A 144 -34.08 -18.92 -13.11
N ASP A 145 -33.69 -20.16 -12.74
CA ASP A 145 -34.32 -20.99 -11.71
C ASP A 145 -33.65 -20.85 -10.32
N GLY A 146 -32.61 -20.01 -10.21
CA GLY A 146 -31.90 -19.76 -8.95
C GLY A 146 -30.90 -20.84 -8.54
N GLU A 147 -30.53 -21.76 -9.44
CA GLU A 147 -29.42 -22.68 -9.21
C GLU A 147 -28.09 -21.99 -9.56
N GLU A 148 -27.14 -22.04 -8.64
CA GLU A 148 -25.75 -21.62 -8.89
C GLU A 148 -25.10 -22.58 -9.89
N ILE A 149 -24.84 -22.10 -11.10
CA ILE A 149 -24.00 -22.78 -12.07
C ILE A 149 -22.56 -22.36 -11.79
N PHE A 150 -21.76 -23.32 -11.32
CA PHE A 150 -20.32 -23.22 -11.36
C PHE A 150 -19.89 -23.23 -12.83
N VAL A 151 -19.29 -22.14 -13.30
CA VAL A 151 -18.56 -22.14 -14.57
C VAL A 151 -17.33 -23.02 -14.37
N LEU A 152 -17.44 -24.29 -14.79
CA LEU A 152 -16.36 -25.29 -14.79
C LEU A 152 -15.29 -25.02 -15.86
N ASP A 153 -15.13 -23.77 -16.31
CA ASP A 153 -13.88 -23.41 -16.97
C ASP A 153 -12.90 -23.19 -15.84
N GLY A 154 -11.99 -24.15 -15.63
CA GLY A 154 -10.98 -24.17 -14.58
C GLY A 154 -10.03 -22.98 -14.73
N GLY A 155 -10.53 -21.81 -14.38
CA GLY A 155 -9.85 -20.54 -14.37
C GLY A 155 -9.20 -20.29 -13.02
N ASP A 156 -8.23 -19.41 -13.06
CA ASP A 156 -7.45 -19.03 -11.89
C ASP A 156 -8.37 -18.31 -10.91
N TYR A 157 -8.43 -18.78 -9.67
CA TYR A 157 -9.19 -18.15 -8.62
C TYR A 157 -8.43 -18.17 -7.29
N TRP A 158 -8.73 -17.18 -6.47
CA TRP A 158 -8.28 -17.10 -5.09
C TRP A 158 -9.41 -16.52 -4.24
N ARG A 159 -9.71 -17.17 -3.13
CA ARG A 159 -10.78 -16.80 -2.21
C ARG A 159 -10.28 -16.95 -0.78
N LEU A 160 -10.39 -15.89 0.01
CA LEU A 160 -10.10 -15.89 1.42
C LEU A 160 -11.32 -15.44 2.20
N TYR A 161 -11.73 -16.28 3.15
CA TYR A 161 -12.80 -16.02 4.09
C TYR A 161 -12.22 -15.94 5.50
N LEU A 162 -12.56 -14.87 6.21
CA LEU A 162 -12.14 -14.63 7.59
C LEU A 162 -13.39 -14.57 8.45
N THR A 163 -13.50 -15.44 9.46
CA THR A 163 -14.60 -15.39 10.43
C THR A 163 -14.12 -14.77 11.73
N PHE A 164 -14.79 -13.71 12.13
CA PHE A 164 -14.57 -13.00 13.39
C PHE A 164 -15.73 -13.25 14.34
N ARG A 165 -15.42 -13.41 15.62
CA ARG A 165 -16.40 -13.45 16.71
C ARG A 165 -16.37 -12.13 17.47
N ALA A 166 -17.51 -11.45 17.52
CA ALA A 166 -17.68 -10.22 18.28
C ALA A 166 -17.79 -10.51 19.80
N GLU A 167 -17.76 -9.45 20.62
CA GLU A 167 -17.83 -9.58 22.09
C GLU A 167 -19.14 -10.22 22.59
N ASP A 168 -20.23 -10.05 21.84
CA ASP A 168 -21.55 -10.65 22.12
C ASP A 168 -21.64 -12.13 21.69
N GLY A 169 -20.59 -12.66 21.07
CA GLY A 169 -20.50 -14.02 20.57
C GLY A 169 -21.05 -14.24 19.16
N GLU A 170 -21.54 -13.19 18.48
CA GLU A 170 -21.97 -13.28 17.09
C GLU A 170 -20.75 -13.48 16.17
N GLU A 171 -20.87 -14.40 15.21
CA GLU A 171 -19.83 -14.67 14.21
C GLU A 171 -20.17 -14.00 12.88
N ARG A 172 -19.22 -13.23 12.35
CA ARG A 172 -19.30 -12.60 11.03
C ARG A 172 -18.19 -13.16 10.14
N THR A 173 -18.57 -13.70 8.99
CA THR A 173 -17.62 -14.09 7.96
C THR A 173 -17.54 -13.01 6.89
N VAL A 174 -16.32 -12.61 6.53
CA VAL A 174 -16.06 -11.68 5.42
C VAL A 174 -15.24 -12.39 4.37
N ARG A 175 -15.60 -12.18 3.10
CA ARG A 175 -14.76 -12.55 1.95
C ARG A 175 -13.97 -11.31 1.55
N VAL A 176 -12.70 -11.47 1.21
CA VAL A 176 -11.83 -10.35 0.83
C VAL A 176 -11.26 -10.54 -0.58
N TYR A 177 -10.98 -9.43 -1.27
CA TYR A 177 -10.17 -9.45 -2.49
C TYR A 177 -8.72 -9.83 -2.15
N HIS A 178 -8.03 -10.44 -3.12
CA HIS A 178 -6.60 -10.68 -2.99
C HIS A 178 -5.87 -9.34 -2.89
N PRO A 179 -5.22 -9.02 -1.76
CA PRO A 179 -4.53 -7.75 -1.62
C PRO A 179 -3.29 -7.75 -2.53
N SER A 180 -3.03 -6.63 -3.18
CA SER A 180 -1.72 -6.38 -3.80
C SER A 180 -0.76 -5.94 -2.69
N ASP A 181 -0.32 -6.88 -1.86
CA ASP A 181 0.64 -6.66 -0.77
C ASP A 181 1.49 -7.90 -0.57
N ARG A 182 2.82 -7.76 -0.56
CA ARG A 182 3.76 -8.90 -0.40
C ARG A 182 3.55 -9.74 0.86
N ARG A 183 2.92 -9.19 1.91
CA ARG A 183 2.60 -9.92 3.15
C ARG A 183 1.61 -11.05 2.92
N ILE A 184 0.84 -11.04 1.83
CA ILE A 184 -0.05 -12.15 1.46
C ILE A 184 0.73 -13.45 1.23
N THR A 185 1.96 -13.36 0.72
CA THR A 185 2.85 -14.52 0.55
C THR A 185 3.22 -15.14 1.90
N THR A 186 3.31 -14.36 2.97
CA THR A 186 3.51 -14.89 4.33
C THR A 186 2.31 -15.73 4.76
N LEU A 187 1.08 -15.24 4.54
CA LEU A 187 -0.14 -15.98 4.88
C LEU A 187 -0.24 -17.30 4.11
N ASP A 188 -0.06 -17.27 2.79
CA ASP A 188 -0.05 -18.49 1.95
C ASP A 188 1.03 -19.48 2.42
N THR A 189 2.25 -18.99 2.71
CA THR A 189 3.33 -19.88 3.19
C THR A 189 3.01 -20.47 4.56
N LEU A 190 2.41 -19.71 5.48
CA LEU A 190 1.99 -20.19 6.79
C LEU A 190 0.91 -21.27 6.68
N LEU A 191 -0.12 -21.06 5.87
CA LEU A 191 -1.19 -22.03 5.64
C LEU A 191 -0.64 -23.29 4.97
N ARG A 192 0.24 -23.17 3.98
CA ARG A 192 0.93 -24.30 3.35
C ARG A 192 1.82 -25.08 4.32
N GLU A 193 2.62 -24.40 5.14
CA GLU A 193 3.47 -25.06 6.14
C GLU A 193 2.64 -25.71 7.26
N LEU A 194 1.46 -25.17 7.55
CA LEU A 194 0.52 -25.76 8.50
C LEU A 194 -0.08 -27.06 7.96
N VAL A 195 -0.59 -27.06 6.72
CA VAL A 195 -1.24 -28.23 6.13
C VAL A 195 -0.25 -29.26 5.59
N ASP A 196 0.94 -28.85 5.12
CA ASP A 196 2.00 -29.74 4.62
C ASP A 196 3.37 -29.33 5.18
N PRO A 197 3.74 -29.76 6.40
CA PRO A 197 5.01 -29.36 6.99
C PRO A 197 6.21 -29.83 6.16
N ALA A 198 6.83 -28.90 5.44
CA ALA A 198 7.95 -29.15 4.54
C ALA A 198 9.22 -28.41 4.97
N GLY A 199 9.15 -27.55 6.00
CA GLY A 199 10.24 -26.70 6.44
C GLY A 199 10.38 -25.44 5.58
N ARG A 200 9.26 -24.91 5.07
CA ARG A 200 9.25 -23.67 4.28
C ARG A 200 9.77 -22.51 5.12
N LYS A 201 10.57 -21.64 4.50
CA LYS A 201 11.05 -20.43 5.14
C LYS A 201 9.90 -19.43 5.23
N ILE A 202 9.42 -19.15 6.43
CA ILE A 202 8.48 -18.05 6.66
C ILE A 202 9.27 -16.74 6.63
N VAL A 203 8.96 -15.89 5.65
CA VAL A 203 9.52 -14.54 5.52
C VAL A 203 8.49 -13.56 6.06
N TRP A 204 8.86 -12.80 7.08
CA TRP A 204 8.01 -11.73 7.61
C TRP A 204 8.36 -10.43 6.92
N TYR A 205 7.43 -9.90 6.15
CA TYR A 205 7.57 -8.63 5.46
C TYR A 205 7.10 -7.48 6.35
N GLU A 206 7.89 -6.41 6.37
CA GLU A 206 7.42 -5.12 6.86
C GLU A 206 6.37 -4.56 5.89
N PRO A 207 5.45 -3.69 6.38
CA PRO A 207 4.53 -2.96 5.51
C PRO A 207 5.26 -2.30 4.34
N PRO A 208 4.64 -2.24 3.15
CA PRO A 208 5.25 -1.61 1.99
C PRO A 208 5.64 -0.15 2.29
N ALA A 209 6.86 0.21 1.92
CA ALA A 209 7.39 1.56 2.13
C ALA A 209 7.27 2.37 0.85
N LEU A 210 6.83 3.63 0.97
CA LEU A 210 6.80 4.57 -0.15
C LEU A 210 8.20 4.68 -0.77
N ASN A 211 8.31 4.32 -2.05
CA ASN A 211 9.56 4.31 -2.82
C ASN A 211 9.50 5.18 -4.07
N GLY A 212 8.40 5.89 -4.29
CA GLY A 212 8.29 6.82 -5.40
C GLY A 212 6.99 7.61 -5.38
N ILE A 213 6.99 8.71 -6.12
CA ILE A 213 5.83 9.57 -6.30
C ILE A 213 5.82 10.17 -7.71
N PHE A 214 4.62 10.27 -8.29
CA PHE A 214 4.36 10.99 -9.52
C PHE A 214 3.16 11.92 -9.31
N VAL A 215 3.34 13.21 -9.58
CA VAL A 215 2.30 14.23 -9.52
C VAL A 215 2.03 14.70 -10.93
N HIS A 216 0.76 14.74 -11.33
CA HIS A 216 0.36 15.19 -12.65
C HIS A 216 -0.81 16.15 -12.56
N SER A 217 -0.73 17.28 -13.26
CA SER A 217 -1.84 18.20 -13.43
C SER A 217 -2.01 18.65 -14.87
N ASP A 218 -3.17 18.34 -15.45
CA ASP A 218 -3.59 18.86 -16.75
C ASP A 218 -3.91 20.36 -16.67
N ALA A 219 -4.64 20.77 -15.63
CA ALA A 219 -5.04 22.16 -15.44
C ALA A 219 -3.85 23.09 -15.19
N GLY A 220 -2.86 22.61 -14.43
CA GLY A 220 -1.61 23.33 -14.16
C GLY A 220 -0.53 23.17 -15.23
N ASP A 221 -0.74 22.29 -16.22
CA ASP A 221 0.23 21.93 -17.27
C ASP A 221 1.62 21.56 -16.70
N TYR A 222 1.62 20.78 -15.60
CA TYR A 222 2.84 20.33 -14.92
C TYR A 222 2.81 18.84 -14.58
N SER A 223 4.00 18.27 -14.44
CA SER A 223 4.21 16.93 -13.90
C SER A 223 5.54 16.83 -13.17
N PHE A 224 5.55 16.15 -12.03
CA PHE A 224 6.75 15.88 -11.26
C PHE A 224 6.85 14.39 -10.96
N GLN A 225 8.03 13.81 -11.09
CA GLN A 225 8.28 12.40 -10.82
C GLN A 225 9.55 12.27 -9.98
N PHE A 226 9.48 11.45 -8.95
CA PHE A 226 10.64 11.02 -8.18
C PHE A 226 10.44 9.55 -7.82
N THR A 227 10.95 8.64 -8.66
CA THR A 227 10.65 7.20 -8.59
C THR A 227 11.91 6.37 -8.57
N TYR A 228 11.90 5.26 -7.84
CA TYR A 228 13.02 4.32 -7.81
C TYR A 228 13.27 3.66 -9.17
N TYR A 229 14.54 3.51 -9.53
CA TYR A 229 15.00 2.83 -10.74
C TYR A 229 15.93 1.68 -10.34
N SER A 230 15.38 0.47 -10.36
CA SER A 230 15.98 -0.72 -9.76
C SER A 230 17.29 -1.19 -10.39
N TRP A 231 17.49 -0.91 -11.69
CA TRP A 231 18.65 -1.40 -12.45
C TRP A 231 19.98 -0.83 -11.94
N ASP A 232 20.00 0.45 -11.57
CA ASP A 232 21.22 1.16 -11.14
C ASP A 232 21.17 1.58 -9.65
N ASN A 233 20.20 1.07 -8.89
CA ASN A 233 19.96 1.44 -7.48
C ASN A 233 19.97 2.97 -7.27
N CYS A 234 19.24 3.65 -8.14
CA CYS A 234 19.14 5.10 -8.17
C CYS A 234 17.67 5.52 -8.28
N TYR A 235 17.42 6.81 -8.26
CA TYR A 235 16.09 7.35 -8.50
C TYR A 235 16.11 8.18 -9.76
N TYR A 236 14.98 8.18 -10.45
CA TYR A 236 14.76 9.05 -11.60
C TYR A 236 13.89 10.23 -11.16
N PHE A 237 14.45 11.43 -11.30
CA PHE A 237 13.76 12.69 -11.04
C PHE A 237 13.41 13.35 -12.37
N ILE A 238 12.11 13.62 -12.57
CA ILE A 238 11.60 14.38 -13.70
C ILE A 238 10.79 15.55 -13.17
N SER A 239 10.99 16.72 -13.75
CA SER A 239 10.20 17.90 -13.42
C SER A 239 9.86 18.64 -14.70
N ARG A 240 8.58 18.87 -14.91
CA ARG A 240 8.06 19.63 -16.04
C ARG A 240 6.99 20.59 -15.56
N TYR A 241 7.20 21.89 -15.74
CA TYR A 241 6.22 22.90 -15.34
C TYR A 241 6.40 24.20 -16.16
N PRO A 242 5.36 25.03 -16.29
CA PRO A 242 5.47 26.33 -16.92
C PRO A 242 6.45 27.23 -16.15
N ASP A 243 7.36 27.89 -16.87
CA ASP A 243 8.30 28.83 -16.27
C ASP A 243 7.54 30.00 -15.62
N PRO A 244 7.72 30.27 -14.32
CA PRO A 244 7.06 31.39 -13.63
C PRO A 244 7.32 32.75 -14.29
N ASP A 245 8.47 32.92 -14.94
CA ASP A 245 8.89 34.17 -15.58
C ASP A 245 8.44 34.30 -17.04
N GLY A 246 7.64 33.35 -17.55
CA GLY A 246 7.08 33.37 -18.90
C GLY A 246 8.05 32.92 -20.00
N GLY A 247 9.15 32.23 -19.63
CA GLY A 247 10.20 31.75 -20.52
C GLY A 247 9.90 30.45 -21.30
N GLY A 248 8.74 29.82 -21.09
CA GLY A 248 8.39 28.53 -21.71
C GLY A 248 8.08 27.47 -20.64
N LYS A 249 8.64 26.27 -20.78
CA LYS A 249 8.56 25.20 -19.77
C LYS A 249 9.94 24.95 -19.19
N THR A 250 10.02 24.76 -17.87
CA THR A 250 11.15 24.08 -17.25
C THR A 250 10.97 22.58 -17.49
N ASP A 251 12.05 21.91 -17.92
CA ASP A 251 12.12 20.46 -18.12
C ASP A 251 13.47 19.97 -17.57
N VAL A 252 13.43 19.17 -16.51
CA VAL A 252 14.62 18.57 -15.88
C VAL A 252 14.38 17.07 -15.79
N SER A 253 15.37 16.30 -16.21
CA SER A 253 15.36 14.84 -16.16
C SER A 253 16.76 14.37 -15.77
N VAL A 254 16.87 13.69 -14.63
CA VAL A 254 18.17 13.28 -14.07
C VAL A 254 18.05 12.03 -13.21
N PHE A 255 19.08 11.20 -13.23
CA PHE A 255 19.24 10.13 -12.25
C PHE A 255 19.97 10.66 -11.01
N VAL A 256 19.38 10.45 -9.83
CA VAL A 256 19.94 10.88 -8.55
C VAL A 256 20.26 9.66 -7.67
N PRO A 257 21.28 9.75 -6.79
CA PRO A 257 21.61 8.66 -5.88
C PRO A 257 20.43 8.29 -4.96
N SER A 258 20.34 7.03 -4.53
CA SER A 258 19.29 6.58 -3.59
C SER A 258 19.30 7.31 -2.24
N SER A 259 20.45 7.86 -1.81
CA SER A 259 20.53 8.72 -0.63
C SER A 259 19.64 9.96 -0.74
N ASP A 260 19.41 10.47 -1.95
CA ASP A 260 18.65 11.70 -2.17
C ASP A 260 17.14 11.49 -1.99
N TRP A 261 16.67 10.23 -1.95
CA TRP A 261 15.28 9.90 -1.61
C TRP A 261 14.98 9.93 -0.12
N THR A 262 15.97 9.71 0.76
CA THR A 262 15.70 9.40 2.18
C THR A 262 14.87 10.47 2.89
N GLU A 263 15.23 11.75 2.72
CA GLU A 263 14.49 12.86 3.34
C GLU A 263 13.18 13.20 2.59
N PRO A 264 13.16 13.29 1.24
CA PRO A 264 11.91 13.42 0.50
C PRO A 264 10.88 12.33 0.81
N GLY A 265 11.29 11.06 0.82
CA GLY A 265 10.42 9.92 1.09
C GLY A 265 9.75 9.99 2.46
N LYS A 266 10.50 10.34 3.52
CA LYS A 266 9.93 10.57 4.86
C LYS A 266 8.93 11.72 4.86
N TRP A 267 9.25 12.81 4.17
CA TRP A 267 8.36 13.96 4.09
C TRP A 267 7.08 13.61 3.35
N PHE A 268 7.15 12.97 2.18
CA PHE A 268 5.98 12.50 1.43
C PHE A 268 5.12 11.55 2.26
N ALA A 269 5.71 10.58 2.94
CA ALA A 269 4.99 9.67 3.83
C ALA A 269 4.28 10.42 4.97
N SER A 270 4.87 11.50 5.49
CA SER A 270 4.27 12.30 6.56
C SER A 270 3.03 13.10 6.12
N LEU A 271 2.83 13.30 4.82
CA LEU A 271 1.65 13.99 4.28
C LEU A 271 0.39 13.12 4.33
N GLY A 272 0.51 11.80 4.57
CA GLY A 272 -0.64 10.91 4.66
C GLY A 272 -1.45 10.83 3.37
N LEU A 273 -0.76 10.86 2.22
CA LEU A 273 -1.37 10.99 0.88
C LEU A 273 -2.37 9.86 0.56
N GLU A 274 -2.21 8.68 1.15
CA GLU A 274 -3.12 7.55 0.97
C GLU A 274 -4.53 7.77 1.53
N ARG A 275 -4.73 8.81 2.35
CA ARG A 275 -6.06 9.14 2.89
C ARG A 275 -6.92 9.93 1.91
N PHE A 276 -6.33 10.40 0.81
CA PHE A 276 -7.10 11.08 -0.23
C PHE A 276 -7.96 10.09 -1.00
N PRO A 277 -9.09 10.53 -1.58
CA PRO A 277 -9.92 9.68 -2.42
C PRO A 277 -9.12 9.06 -3.58
N GLU A 278 -9.52 7.87 -4.00
CA GLU A 278 -8.95 7.22 -5.18
C GLU A 278 -9.05 8.15 -6.40
N GLY A 279 -7.95 8.27 -7.13
CA GLY A 279 -7.83 9.09 -8.33
C GLY A 279 -7.68 8.25 -9.59
N ASN A 280 -8.11 8.80 -10.71
CA ASN A 280 -8.02 8.20 -12.03
C ASN A 280 -7.14 9.07 -12.94
N SER A 281 -5.92 8.60 -13.22
CA SER A 281 -4.92 9.32 -14.03
C SER A 281 -5.35 9.67 -15.46
N PHE A 282 -6.45 9.08 -15.97
CA PHE A 282 -6.98 9.36 -17.31
C PHE A 282 -8.15 10.34 -17.32
N ARG A 283 -8.74 10.64 -16.15
CA ARG A 283 -9.97 11.43 -16.03
C ARG A 283 -9.81 12.64 -15.13
N ASP A 284 -9.00 12.52 -14.10
CA ASP A 284 -8.88 13.56 -13.09
C ASP A 284 -7.78 14.55 -13.46
N PRO A 285 -8.08 15.87 -13.39
CA PRO A 285 -7.18 16.93 -13.86
C PRO A 285 -5.94 17.11 -12.97
N LEU A 286 -5.91 16.42 -11.83
CA LEU A 286 -4.85 16.46 -10.84
C LEU A 286 -4.83 15.13 -10.09
N THR A 287 -3.72 14.41 -10.19
CA THR A 287 -3.53 13.12 -9.52
C THR A 287 -2.13 13.01 -8.92
N ILE A 288 -2.04 12.17 -7.89
CA ILE A 288 -0.76 11.71 -7.33
C ILE A 288 -0.76 10.19 -7.39
N THR A 289 0.22 9.60 -8.07
CA THR A 289 0.50 8.18 -8.00
C THR A 289 1.65 7.94 -7.01
N LEU A 290 1.38 7.11 -6.02
CA LEU A 290 2.32 6.64 -5.01
C LEU A 290 2.83 5.27 -5.44
N TYR A 291 4.14 5.06 -5.34
CA TYR A 291 4.80 3.78 -5.64
C TYR A 291 5.42 3.22 -4.37
N TYR A 292 5.35 1.90 -4.20
CA TYR A 292 5.88 1.21 -3.02
C TYR A 292 6.96 0.19 -3.39
N ASP A 293 7.75 -0.19 -2.38
CA ASP A 293 8.88 -1.12 -2.50
C ASP A 293 8.51 -2.57 -2.83
N ASP A 294 7.22 -2.88 -2.89
CA ASP A 294 6.67 -4.15 -3.35
C ASP A 294 6.03 -4.06 -4.74
N ASP A 295 6.38 -3.02 -5.50
CA ASP A 295 5.90 -2.73 -6.87
C ASP A 295 4.41 -2.39 -6.95
N THR A 296 3.73 -2.26 -5.81
CA THR A 296 2.36 -1.77 -5.76
C THR A 296 2.32 -0.27 -6.01
N GLN A 297 1.17 0.20 -6.47
CA GLN A 297 0.93 1.62 -6.69
C GLN A 297 -0.52 1.99 -6.39
N THR A 298 -0.71 3.18 -5.86
CA THR A 298 -2.03 3.75 -5.58
C THR A 298 -2.11 5.14 -6.20
N THR A 299 -3.19 5.45 -6.90
CA THR A 299 -3.43 6.81 -7.41
C THR A 299 -4.51 7.48 -6.59
N VAL A 300 -4.26 8.71 -6.17
CA VAL A 300 -5.15 9.50 -5.33
C VAL A 300 -5.41 10.89 -5.92
N GLN A 301 -6.53 11.49 -5.53
CA GLN A 301 -6.89 12.86 -5.87
C GLN A 301 -6.62 13.80 -4.69
N PRO A 302 -5.53 14.58 -4.70
CA PRO A 302 -5.22 15.48 -3.59
C PRO A 302 -6.17 16.68 -3.55
N ASP A 303 -6.27 17.30 -2.37
CA ASP A 303 -6.85 18.64 -2.25
C ASP A 303 -5.91 19.72 -2.83
N GLU A 304 -6.48 20.91 -3.10
CA GLU A 304 -5.75 22.03 -3.69
C GLU A 304 -4.56 22.48 -2.82
N GLN A 305 -4.69 22.39 -1.49
CA GLN A 305 -3.64 22.82 -0.56
C GLN A 305 -2.42 21.89 -0.63
N THR A 306 -2.65 20.59 -0.61
CA THR A 306 -1.62 19.55 -0.70
C THR A 306 -0.93 19.61 -2.05
N ALA A 307 -1.70 19.81 -3.12
CA ALA A 307 -1.15 19.98 -4.46
C ALA A 307 -0.23 21.21 -4.58
N ALA A 308 -0.61 22.33 -3.98
CA ALA A 308 0.24 23.53 -3.95
C ALA A 308 1.53 23.30 -3.15
N VAL A 309 1.44 22.62 -1.99
CA VAL A 309 2.61 22.27 -1.17
C VAL A 309 3.56 21.35 -1.93
N LEU A 310 3.04 20.34 -2.63
CA LEU A 310 3.85 19.44 -3.48
C LEU A 310 4.47 20.20 -4.65
N TYR A 311 3.71 21.06 -5.32
CA TYR A 311 4.22 21.89 -6.40
C TYR A 311 5.43 22.73 -5.96
N ASP A 312 5.31 23.48 -4.86
CA ASP A 312 6.39 24.32 -4.34
C ASP A 312 7.62 23.48 -3.94
N TYR A 313 7.39 22.31 -3.35
CA TYR A 313 8.45 21.38 -2.99
C TYR A 313 9.20 20.87 -4.21
N PHE A 314 8.48 20.43 -5.26
CA PHE A 314 9.09 19.92 -6.47
C PHE A 314 9.78 21.01 -7.29
N VAL A 315 9.26 22.23 -7.35
CA VAL A 315 9.96 23.38 -7.94
C VAL A 315 11.27 23.64 -7.20
N SER A 316 11.25 23.61 -5.86
CA SER A 316 12.46 23.77 -5.04
C SER A 316 13.47 22.64 -5.26
N LEU A 317 13.01 21.39 -5.37
CA LEU A 317 13.87 20.25 -5.74
C LEU A 317 14.44 20.39 -7.15
N THR A 318 13.67 20.95 -8.09
CA THR A 318 14.14 21.16 -9.47
C THR A 318 15.34 22.08 -9.49
N GLU A 319 15.33 23.19 -8.73
CA GLU A 319 16.47 24.11 -8.64
C GLU A 319 17.73 23.47 -8.03
N ARG A 320 17.59 22.41 -7.22
CA ARG A 320 18.73 21.63 -6.71
C ARG A 320 19.38 20.76 -7.78
N TYR A 321 18.60 20.31 -8.77
CA TYR A 321 19.02 19.34 -9.79
C TYR A 321 19.24 19.94 -11.18
N LYS A 322 18.96 21.22 -11.37
CA LYS A 322 19.41 22.02 -12.52
C LYS A 322 20.92 22.24 -12.47
#